data_AF-A0AAU3MHC5-F1
#
_entry.id   AF-A0AAU3MHC5-F1
#
_cell.length_a   1.000
_cell.length_b   1.000
_cell.length_c   1.000
_cell.angle_alpha   90.00
_cell.angle_beta   90.00
_cell.angle_gamma   90.00
#
_symmetry.space_group_name_H-M   'P 1'
#
loop_
_entity.id
_entity.type
_entity.pdbx_description
1 polymer ?
#
loop_
_entity_poly.entity_id
_entity_poly.type
_entity_poly.pdbx_seq_one_letter_code
_entity_poly.pdbx_strand_id
1 'polypeptide(L)'
;MSPESTSPTAADDLAHSVRLAVDTFGGAPGADWGVKAGPLEWDCWETAEHLADDLFAYAAQLGPSKPPLDTEVPFDWTRRRPDGPANVIFANRDAGPAGLLQVLDASGALLVAMVRTAAPETRAHHVFGLSDPAGFGAMGVVETLVHAHDIAEGLGLEWTPPAAVCARALARLFPDAPRGDDPWRTLLWATGRGELPDRERLTSWRWNAEVR
;
A
#
# COMPACT_ATOMS: atom_id res chain seq x y z
N MET A 1 13.64 -29.00 -20.92
CA MET A 1 12.72 -28.51 -19.88
C MET A 1 12.89 -27.02 -19.79
N SER A 2 11.99 -26.25 -20.39
CA SER A 2 11.87 -24.82 -20.06
C SER A 2 11.46 -24.71 -18.59
N PRO A 3 12.01 -23.78 -17.80
CA PRO A 3 11.51 -23.59 -16.45
C PRO A 3 10.04 -23.18 -16.53
N GLU A 4 9.16 -23.89 -15.83
CA GLU A 4 7.81 -23.39 -15.57
C GLU A 4 7.96 -22.05 -14.87
N SER A 5 7.56 -20.96 -15.53
CA SER A 5 7.48 -19.66 -14.88
C SER A 5 6.37 -19.76 -13.82
N THR A 6 6.76 -19.94 -12.57
CA THR A 6 5.82 -19.84 -11.44
C THR A 6 5.23 -18.44 -11.43
N SER A 7 3.91 -18.34 -11.37
CA SER A 7 3.21 -17.07 -11.25
C SER A 7 3.75 -16.27 -10.05
N PRO A 8 3.92 -14.94 -10.16
CA PRO A 8 4.37 -14.10 -9.05
C PRO A 8 3.52 -14.29 -7.79
N THR A 9 4.16 -14.31 -6.63
CA THR A 9 3.46 -14.35 -5.33
C THR A 9 3.05 -12.94 -4.87
N ALA A 10 2.18 -12.84 -3.88
CA ALA A 10 1.82 -11.56 -3.26
C ALA A 10 3.05 -10.81 -2.70
N ALA A 11 4.04 -11.54 -2.19
CA ALA A 11 5.29 -10.94 -1.73
C ALA A 11 6.13 -10.36 -2.88
N ASP A 12 6.14 -11.02 -4.05
CA ASP A 12 6.89 -10.54 -5.21
C ASP A 12 6.24 -9.28 -5.80
N ASP A 13 4.91 -9.24 -5.84
CA ASP A 13 4.13 -8.07 -6.25
C ASP A 13 4.34 -6.89 -5.31
N LEU A 14 4.29 -7.13 -4.00
CA LEU A 14 4.57 -6.12 -3.00
C LEU A 14 6.00 -5.58 -3.16
N ALA A 15 6.99 -6.47 -3.24
CA ALA A 15 8.38 -6.07 -3.40
C ALA A 15 8.59 -5.28 -4.68
N HIS A 16 7.92 -5.62 -5.78
CA HIS A 16 7.97 -4.86 -7.02
C HIS A 16 7.31 -3.49 -6.90
N SER A 17 6.15 -3.40 -6.25
CA SER A 17 5.41 -2.16 -6.06
C SER A 17 6.19 -1.15 -5.22
N VAL A 18 6.79 -1.60 -4.11
CA VAL A 18 7.62 -0.76 -3.23
C VAL A 18 8.85 -0.24 -3.97
N ARG A 19 9.58 -1.14 -4.67
CA ARG A 19 10.74 -0.72 -5.48
C ARG A 19 10.36 0.32 -6.53
N LEU A 20 9.25 0.09 -7.24
CA LEU A 20 8.77 1.03 -8.26
C LEU A 20 8.47 2.41 -7.66
N ALA A 21 7.82 2.47 -6.50
CA ALA A 21 7.54 3.73 -5.80
C ALA A 21 8.84 4.44 -5.39
N VAL A 22 9.76 3.72 -4.74
CA VAL A 22 11.05 4.25 -4.29
C VAL A 22 11.89 4.75 -5.45
N ASP A 23 11.99 3.99 -6.54
CA ASP A 23 12.75 4.37 -7.74
C ASP A 23 12.15 5.62 -8.41
N THR A 24 10.81 5.69 -8.51
CA THR A 24 10.11 6.85 -9.11
C THR A 24 10.41 8.12 -8.33
N PHE A 25 10.25 8.08 -7.00
CA PHE A 25 10.43 9.26 -6.15
C PHE A 25 11.90 9.61 -5.92
N GLY A 26 12.79 8.62 -5.98
CA GLY A 26 14.25 8.83 -5.99
C GLY A 26 14.73 9.64 -7.19
N GLY A 27 13.96 9.67 -8.28
CA GLY A 27 14.20 10.51 -9.46
C GLY A 27 13.91 12.02 -9.27
N ALA A 28 13.31 12.42 -8.14
CA ALA A 28 12.90 13.80 -7.87
C ALA A 28 13.42 14.37 -6.53
N PRO A 29 14.74 14.33 -6.24
CA PRO A 29 15.29 14.68 -4.93
C PRO A 29 15.14 16.16 -4.55
N GLY A 30 14.92 17.04 -5.53
CA GLY A 30 14.70 18.47 -5.32
C GLY A 30 13.24 18.90 -5.31
N ALA A 31 12.29 17.96 -5.38
CA ALA A 31 10.87 18.27 -5.33
C ALA A 31 10.47 18.80 -3.94
N ASP A 32 9.42 19.62 -3.90
CA ASP A 32 8.85 20.09 -2.64
C ASP A 32 7.86 19.05 -2.10
N TRP A 33 8.23 18.34 -1.03
CA TRP A 33 7.41 17.32 -0.39
C TRP A 33 6.36 17.89 0.59
N GLY A 34 6.33 19.21 0.78
CA GLY A 34 5.32 19.90 1.58
C GLY A 34 4.05 20.27 0.81
N VAL A 35 3.99 20.01 -0.49
CA VAL A 35 2.78 20.20 -1.31
C VAL A 35 1.75 19.10 -1.04
N LYS A 36 0.47 19.37 -1.32
CA LYS A 36 -0.61 18.37 -1.15
C LYS A 36 -0.34 17.14 -2.05
N ALA A 37 -0.58 15.95 -1.52
CA ALA A 37 -0.55 14.69 -2.28
C ALA A 37 -1.85 14.53 -3.08
N GLY A 38 -1.86 15.08 -4.30
CA GLY A 38 -3.02 15.03 -5.19
C GLY A 38 -4.27 15.58 -4.49
N PRO A 39 -5.37 14.80 -4.39
CA PRO A 39 -6.61 15.25 -3.75
C PRO A 39 -6.61 15.15 -2.22
N LEU A 40 -5.58 14.57 -1.59
CA LEU A 40 -5.55 14.35 -0.14
C LEU A 40 -5.33 15.65 0.65
N GLU A 41 -5.82 15.71 1.89
CA GLU A 41 -5.50 16.79 2.84
C GLU A 41 -4.09 16.67 3.46
N TRP A 42 -3.36 15.60 3.11
CA TRP A 42 -1.99 15.34 3.54
C TRP A 42 -1.01 15.89 2.52
N ASP A 43 0.16 16.32 2.99
CA ASP A 43 1.27 16.64 2.11
C ASP A 43 1.95 15.34 1.60
N CYS A 44 2.75 15.44 0.54
CA CYS A 44 3.47 14.28 -0.02
C CYS A 44 4.36 13.59 1.02
N TRP A 45 4.93 14.34 1.97
CA TRP A 45 5.71 13.78 3.08
C TRP A 45 4.87 12.90 3.99
N GLU A 46 3.74 13.42 4.48
CA GLU A 46 2.81 12.74 5.37
C GLU A 46 2.20 11.51 4.70
N THR A 47 1.86 11.59 3.41
CA THR A 47 1.35 10.43 2.66
C THR A 47 2.41 9.34 2.53
N ALA A 48 3.68 9.69 2.33
CA ALA A 48 4.77 8.70 2.30
C ALA A 48 5.09 8.14 3.69
N GLU A 49 5.01 8.95 4.76
CA GLU A 49 5.12 8.46 6.15
C GLU A 49 3.99 7.48 6.47
N HIS A 50 2.75 7.81 6.10
CA HIS A 50 1.59 6.94 6.26
C HIS A 50 1.76 5.63 5.50
N LEU A 51 2.16 5.68 4.23
CA LEU A 51 2.41 4.48 3.44
C LEU A 51 3.49 3.59 4.11
N ALA A 52 4.59 4.18 4.58
CA ALA A 52 5.62 3.42 5.29
C ALA A 52 5.08 2.81 6.59
N ASP A 53 4.22 3.53 7.31
CA ASP A 53 3.61 3.06 8.55
C ASP A 53 2.61 1.93 8.31
N ASP A 54 1.78 2.00 7.28
CA ASP A 54 0.85 0.92 6.92
C ASP A 54 1.59 -0.38 6.61
N LEU A 55 2.67 -0.31 5.81
CA LEU A 55 3.50 -1.47 5.52
C LEU A 55 4.16 -2.03 6.78
N PHE A 56 4.65 -1.16 7.67
CA PHE A 56 5.22 -1.55 8.96
C PHE A 56 4.16 -2.22 9.86
N ALA A 57 2.98 -1.61 10.00
CA ALA A 57 1.90 -2.07 10.85
C ALA A 57 1.40 -3.43 10.37
N TYR A 58 1.21 -3.64 9.06
CA TYR A 58 0.85 -4.94 8.49
C TYR A 58 1.91 -6.02 8.77
N ALA A 59 3.20 -5.67 8.68
CA ALA A 59 4.27 -6.60 9.02
C ALA A 59 4.22 -6.98 10.50
N ALA A 60 4.06 -5.98 11.36
CA ALA A 60 4.00 -6.15 12.80
C ALA A 60 2.73 -6.90 13.24
N GLN A 61 1.63 -6.74 12.52
CA GLN A 61 0.36 -7.45 12.74
C GLN A 61 0.49 -8.95 12.49
N LEU A 62 1.33 -9.36 11.54
CA LEU A 62 1.68 -10.77 11.29
C LEU A 62 2.75 -11.33 12.24
N GLY A 63 3.48 -10.46 12.94
CA GLY A 63 4.67 -10.80 13.73
C GLY A 63 4.47 -11.70 14.96
N PRO A 64 3.42 -11.52 15.77
CA PRO A 64 3.22 -12.32 16.98
C PRO A 64 3.08 -13.82 16.65
N SER A 65 3.57 -14.68 17.56
CA SER A 65 3.36 -16.14 17.43
C SER A 65 1.87 -16.55 17.50
N LYS A 66 1.03 -15.67 18.03
CA LYS A 66 -0.44 -15.74 18.05
C LYS A 66 -0.97 -14.35 17.74
N PRO A 67 -1.13 -13.97 16.45
CA PRO A 67 -1.61 -12.65 16.10
C PRO A 67 -3.00 -12.36 16.69
N PRO A 68 -3.28 -11.11 17.08
CA PRO A 68 -4.62 -10.72 17.51
C PRO A 68 -5.60 -10.84 16.34
N LEU A 69 -6.83 -11.27 16.65
CA LEU A 69 -7.87 -11.57 15.65
C LEU A 69 -8.97 -10.51 15.57
N ASP A 70 -9.08 -9.66 16.57
CA ASP A 70 -10.14 -8.66 16.73
C ASP A 70 -9.60 -7.24 16.98
N THR A 71 -8.28 -7.09 17.07
CA THR A 71 -7.60 -5.85 17.41
C THR A 71 -6.28 -5.73 16.66
N GLU A 72 -5.84 -4.50 16.42
CA GLU A 72 -4.46 -4.22 15.99
C GLU A 72 -3.47 -4.55 17.12
N VAL A 73 -2.24 -4.90 16.79
CA VAL A 73 -1.15 -4.96 17.77
C VAL A 73 -1.05 -3.58 18.45
N PRO A 74 -1.03 -3.51 19.79
CA PRO A 74 -1.24 -2.26 20.52
C PRO A 74 0.04 -1.40 20.57
N PHE A 75 0.55 -1.01 19.42
CA PHE A 75 1.51 0.08 19.29
C PHE A 75 0.83 1.40 19.68
N ASP A 76 1.64 2.37 20.11
CA ASP A 76 1.14 3.70 20.43
C ASP A 76 1.03 4.52 19.14
N TRP A 77 -0.21 4.82 18.74
CA TRP A 77 -0.52 5.57 17.52
C TRP A 77 -0.64 7.04 17.83
N THR A 78 0.13 7.88 17.13
CA THR A 78 0.15 9.32 17.39
C THR A 78 -0.08 10.11 16.11
N ARG A 79 -0.64 11.31 16.23
CA ARG A 79 -0.77 12.28 15.12
C ARG A 79 0.16 13.45 15.39
N ARG A 80 0.92 13.88 14.37
CA ARG A 80 1.77 15.09 14.45
C ARG A 80 0.96 16.39 14.32
N ARG A 81 -0.24 16.32 13.74
CA ARG A 81 -1.21 17.42 13.65
C ARG A 81 -2.65 16.87 13.61
N PRO A 82 -3.69 17.65 13.96
CA PRO A 82 -5.07 17.17 14.08
C PRO A 82 -5.60 16.36 12.87
N ASP A 83 -5.37 16.86 11.65
CA ASP A 83 -5.89 16.24 10.42
C ASP A 83 -4.83 15.42 9.65
N GLY A 84 -3.62 15.27 10.21
CA GLY A 84 -2.56 14.44 9.65
C GLY A 84 -2.76 12.97 10.01
N PRO A 85 -2.10 12.02 9.32
CA PRO A 85 -2.25 10.60 9.58
C PRO A 85 -1.83 10.24 11.01
N ALA A 86 -2.46 9.19 11.57
CA ALA A 86 -2.01 8.59 12.81
C ALA A 86 -1.04 7.47 12.46
N ASN A 87 0.18 7.53 12.97
CA ASN A 87 1.23 6.57 12.66
C ASN A 87 1.93 6.09 13.93
N VAL A 88 2.61 4.95 13.85
CA VAL A 88 3.54 4.43 14.85
C VAL A 88 4.97 4.88 14.54
N ILE A 89 5.38 4.80 13.27
CA ILE A 89 6.70 5.22 12.78
C ILE A 89 6.61 6.54 12.02
N PHE A 90 7.69 7.32 12.11
CA PHE A 90 7.82 8.57 11.38
C PHE A 90 9.25 8.74 10.88
N ALA A 91 9.40 9.36 9.71
CA ALA A 91 10.70 9.68 9.17
C ALA A 91 11.32 10.88 9.90
N ASN A 92 12.65 10.91 9.95
CA ASN A 92 13.39 12.08 10.38
C ASN A 92 13.36 13.13 9.26
N ARG A 93 12.72 14.28 9.51
CA ARG A 93 12.63 15.39 8.55
C ARG A 93 14.01 15.92 8.13
N ASP A 94 15.01 15.89 9.02
CA ASP A 94 16.37 16.37 8.71
C ASP A 94 17.11 15.47 7.70
N ALA A 95 16.67 14.21 7.53
CA ALA A 95 17.22 13.30 6.52
C ALA A 95 16.68 13.58 5.11
N GLY A 96 15.69 14.47 4.99
CA GLY A 96 15.06 14.85 3.74
C GLY A 96 14.35 13.69 3.01
N PRO A 97 13.91 13.93 1.76
CA PRO A 97 13.18 12.92 0.97
C PRO A 97 13.94 11.61 0.78
N ALA A 98 15.27 11.66 0.64
CA ALA A 98 16.09 10.47 0.52
C ALA A 98 15.99 9.57 1.79
N GLY A 99 16.00 10.17 2.98
CA GLY A 99 15.78 9.44 4.22
C GLY A 99 14.37 8.89 4.37
N LEU A 100 13.36 9.66 3.94
CA LEU A 100 11.96 9.20 3.90
C LEU A 100 11.79 7.96 3.02
N LEU A 101 12.41 7.95 1.82
CA LEU A 101 12.35 6.79 0.92
C LEU A 101 13.08 5.57 1.50
N GLN A 102 14.14 5.75 2.29
CA GLN A 102 14.77 4.64 3.02
C GLN A 102 13.84 4.05 4.08
N VAL A 103 13.05 4.88 4.77
CA VAL A 103 12.04 4.40 5.73
C VAL A 103 10.95 3.60 5.00
N LEU A 104 10.46 4.10 3.87
CA LEU A 104 9.50 3.38 3.02
C LEU A 104 10.04 2.03 2.54
N ASP A 105 11.25 2.00 1.99
CA ASP A 105 11.89 0.77 1.50
C ASP A 105 12.10 -0.25 2.63
N ALA A 106 12.56 0.21 3.81
CA ALA A 106 12.73 -0.64 4.98
C ALA A 106 11.40 -1.24 5.47
N SER A 107 10.34 -0.43 5.58
CA SER A 107 9.00 -0.91 5.97
C SER A 107 8.43 -1.91 4.96
N GLY A 108 8.58 -1.62 3.66
CA GLY A 108 8.20 -2.55 2.61
C GLY A 108 8.96 -3.87 2.68
N ALA A 109 10.26 -3.83 2.94
CA ALA A 109 11.09 -5.02 3.12
C ALA A 109 10.64 -5.86 4.32
N LEU A 110 10.25 -5.23 5.43
CA LEU A 110 9.69 -5.92 6.61
C LEU A 110 8.40 -6.67 6.25
N LEU A 111 7.46 -6.03 5.56
CA LEU A 111 6.23 -6.70 5.14
C LEU A 111 6.50 -7.82 4.14
N VAL A 112 7.36 -7.60 3.15
CA VAL A 112 7.77 -8.64 2.19
C VAL A 112 8.35 -9.86 2.93
N ALA A 113 9.22 -9.64 3.91
CA ALA A 113 9.79 -10.71 4.71
C ALA A 113 8.69 -11.47 5.48
N MET A 114 7.82 -10.75 6.18
CA MET A 114 6.72 -11.35 6.95
C MET A 114 5.76 -12.16 6.08
N VAL A 115 5.38 -11.65 4.91
CA VAL A 115 4.51 -12.37 3.95
C VAL A 115 5.19 -13.65 3.44
N ARG A 116 6.51 -13.64 3.26
CA ARG A 116 7.27 -14.82 2.81
C ARG A 116 7.45 -15.87 3.89
N THR A 117 7.55 -15.48 5.16
CA THR A 117 7.95 -16.39 6.24
C THR A 117 6.82 -16.77 7.19
N ALA A 118 5.74 -15.99 7.25
CA ALA A 118 4.58 -16.35 8.06
C ALA A 118 3.93 -17.64 7.55
N ALA A 119 3.40 -18.44 8.47
CA ALA A 119 2.72 -19.67 8.10
C ALA A 119 1.45 -19.35 7.26
N PRO A 120 1.16 -20.08 6.17
CA PRO A 120 -0.01 -19.80 5.32
C PRO A 120 -1.36 -19.82 6.06
N GLU A 121 -1.45 -20.58 7.15
CA GLU A 121 -2.60 -20.68 8.05
C GLU A 121 -2.70 -19.54 9.07
N THR A 122 -1.67 -18.68 9.18
CA THR A 122 -1.71 -17.51 10.07
C THR A 122 -2.89 -16.62 9.71
N ARG A 123 -3.62 -16.16 10.73
CA ARG A 123 -4.69 -15.17 10.60
C ARG A 123 -4.37 -14.01 11.52
N ALA A 124 -4.54 -12.80 11.02
CA ALA A 124 -4.42 -11.59 11.82
C ALA A 124 -5.54 -10.60 11.49
N HIS A 125 -5.87 -9.77 12.47
CA HIS A 125 -6.87 -8.73 12.34
C HIS A 125 -6.44 -7.66 11.34
N HIS A 126 -7.40 -7.20 10.54
CA HIS A 126 -7.40 -5.92 9.87
C HIS A 126 -8.82 -5.35 10.01
N VAL A 127 -8.97 -4.02 10.05
CA VAL A 127 -10.26 -3.35 10.25
C VAL A 127 -11.36 -3.77 9.24
N PHE A 128 -10.99 -4.24 8.05
CA PHE A 128 -11.91 -4.74 7.02
C PHE A 128 -12.07 -6.27 6.96
N GLY A 129 -11.55 -7.01 7.95
CA GLY A 129 -11.71 -8.46 8.08
C GLY A 129 -10.42 -9.19 8.42
N LEU A 130 -10.56 -10.43 8.91
CA LEU A 130 -9.43 -11.32 9.19
C LEU A 130 -8.72 -11.73 7.90
N SER A 131 -7.40 -11.55 7.86
CA SER A 131 -6.60 -11.85 6.66
C SER A 131 -5.46 -12.83 6.92
N ASP A 132 -4.96 -13.38 5.83
CA ASP A 132 -3.79 -14.27 5.76
C ASP A 132 -2.56 -13.50 5.24
N PRO A 133 -1.34 -14.07 5.29
CA PRO A 133 -0.14 -13.38 4.82
C PRO A 133 -0.26 -12.90 3.36
N ALA A 134 -0.86 -13.70 2.47
CA ALA A 134 -1.09 -13.30 1.09
C ALA A 134 -2.05 -12.10 0.96
N GLY A 135 -3.08 -12.04 1.80
CA GLY A 135 -3.99 -10.90 1.91
C GLY A 135 -3.30 -9.62 2.36
N PHE A 136 -2.48 -9.67 3.42
CA PHE A 136 -1.67 -8.52 3.84
C PHE A 136 -0.68 -8.08 2.76
N GLY A 137 -0.08 -9.02 2.01
CA GLY A 137 0.75 -8.69 0.85
C GLY A 137 -0.04 -7.94 -0.23
N ALA A 138 -1.26 -8.37 -0.52
CA ALA A 138 -2.14 -7.67 -1.48
C ALA A 138 -2.61 -6.30 -0.97
N MET A 139 -2.84 -6.13 0.35
CA MET A 139 -3.16 -4.83 0.94
C MET A 139 -1.99 -3.87 0.80
N GLY A 140 -0.77 -4.32 1.14
CA GLY A 140 0.44 -3.52 0.95
C GLY A 140 0.67 -3.12 -0.51
N VAL A 141 0.31 -3.98 -1.47
CA VAL A 141 0.31 -3.62 -2.90
C VAL A 141 -0.67 -2.48 -3.16
N VAL A 142 -1.95 -2.63 -2.77
CA VAL A 142 -2.97 -1.58 -3.00
C VAL A 142 -2.53 -0.26 -2.40
N GLU A 143 -2.15 -0.26 -1.12
CA GLU A 143 -1.65 0.91 -0.40
C GLU A 143 -0.50 1.59 -1.14
N THR A 144 0.51 0.82 -1.52
CA THR A 144 1.66 1.34 -2.26
C THR A 144 1.24 1.96 -3.58
N LEU A 145 0.39 1.29 -4.36
CA LEU A 145 0.02 1.77 -5.69
C LEU A 145 -0.81 3.05 -5.65
N VAL A 146 -1.77 3.14 -4.72
CA VAL A 146 -2.70 4.28 -4.66
C VAL A 146 -2.09 5.48 -3.95
N HIS A 147 -1.29 5.29 -2.90
CA HIS A 147 -0.61 6.41 -2.25
C HIS A 147 0.60 6.91 -3.05
N ALA A 148 1.28 6.04 -3.80
CA ALA A 148 2.26 6.51 -4.77
C ALA A 148 1.60 7.33 -5.89
N HIS A 149 0.37 7.01 -6.30
CA HIS A 149 -0.38 7.85 -7.23
C HIS A 149 -0.69 9.23 -6.64
N ASP A 150 -1.18 9.27 -5.40
CA ASP A 150 -1.48 10.53 -4.70
C ASP A 150 -0.22 11.41 -4.59
N ILE A 151 0.93 10.81 -4.22
CA ILE A 151 2.22 11.52 -4.13
C ILE A 151 2.71 11.98 -5.50
N ALA A 152 2.67 11.10 -6.52
CA ALA A 152 3.12 11.44 -7.87
C ALA A 152 2.32 12.59 -8.47
N GLU A 153 1.00 12.63 -8.25
CA GLU A 153 0.15 13.75 -8.68
C GLU A 153 0.59 15.06 -8.00
N GLY A 154 0.81 15.05 -6.69
CA GLY A 154 1.28 16.21 -5.94
C GLY A 154 2.64 16.74 -6.40
N LEU A 155 3.57 15.83 -6.69
CA LEU A 155 4.93 16.16 -7.16
C LEU A 155 5.02 16.41 -8.67
N GLY A 156 3.92 16.23 -9.42
CA GLY A 156 3.90 16.37 -10.88
C GLY A 156 4.72 15.31 -11.62
N LEU A 157 4.80 14.10 -11.08
CA LEU A 157 5.53 12.96 -11.64
C LEU A 157 4.60 12.02 -12.41
N GLU A 158 5.14 11.34 -13.42
CA GLU A 158 4.43 10.25 -14.08
C GLU A 158 4.40 9.00 -13.19
N TRP A 159 3.22 8.38 -13.07
CA TRP A 159 3.03 7.14 -12.32
C TRP A 159 2.16 6.18 -13.13
N THR A 160 2.72 5.02 -13.48
CA THR A 160 2.02 3.98 -14.24
C THR A 160 2.37 2.60 -13.70
N PRO A 161 1.56 2.05 -12.78
CA PRO A 161 1.84 0.75 -12.20
C PRO A 161 1.58 -0.40 -13.19
N PRO A 162 2.24 -1.56 -13.03
CA PRO A 162 2.06 -2.68 -13.95
C PRO A 162 0.63 -3.24 -13.86
N ALA A 163 -0.07 -3.28 -14.99
CA ALA A 163 -1.46 -3.75 -15.08
C ALA A 163 -1.66 -5.16 -14.49
N ALA A 164 -0.68 -6.05 -14.62
CA ALA A 164 -0.76 -7.40 -14.07
C ALA A 164 -0.77 -7.43 -12.53
N VAL A 165 -0.05 -6.51 -11.87
CA VAL A 165 -0.05 -6.37 -10.41
C VAL A 165 -1.40 -5.81 -9.95
N CYS A 166 -1.89 -4.75 -10.61
CA CYS A 166 -3.22 -4.20 -10.35
C CYS A 166 -4.33 -5.25 -10.50
N ALA A 167 -4.28 -6.07 -11.55
CA ALA A 167 -5.26 -7.13 -11.79
C ALA A 167 -5.29 -8.18 -10.67
N ARG A 168 -4.11 -8.60 -10.16
CA ARG A 168 -4.02 -9.55 -9.05
C ARG A 168 -4.51 -8.94 -7.73
N ALA A 169 -4.17 -7.69 -7.46
CA ALA A 169 -4.66 -6.96 -6.30
C ALA A 169 -6.20 -6.82 -6.33
N LEU A 170 -6.76 -6.42 -7.48
CA LEU A 170 -8.22 -6.38 -7.69
C LEU A 170 -8.88 -7.75 -7.46
N ALA A 171 -8.33 -8.81 -8.05
CA ALA A 171 -8.88 -10.15 -7.87
C ALA A 171 -8.87 -10.60 -6.39
N ARG A 172 -7.84 -10.24 -5.63
CA ARG A 172 -7.70 -10.61 -4.22
C ARG A 172 -8.60 -9.81 -3.29
N LEU A 173 -8.73 -8.50 -3.52
CA LEU A 173 -9.29 -7.55 -2.55
C LEU A 173 -10.62 -6.91 -2.97
N PHE A 174 -10.92 -6.88 -4.27
CA PHE A 174 -12.11 -6.23 -4.82
C PHE A 174 -12.93 -7.21 -5.68
N PRO A 175 -13.60 -8.21 -5.08
CA PRO A 175 -14.34 -9.26 -5.82
C PRO A 175 -15.40 -8.69 -6.78
N ASP A 176 -16.00 -7.58 -6.37
CA ASP A 176 -17.13 -6.94 -7.02
C ASP A 176 -16.68 -5.85 -8.00
N ALA A 177 -15.36 -5.65 -8.13
CA ALA A 177 -14.83 -4.72 -9.12
C ALA A 177 -15.15 -5.20 -10.55
N PRO A 178 -15.40 -4.26 -11.47
CA PRO A 178 -15.62 -4.55 -12.88
C PRO A 178 -14.48 -5.39 -13.47
N ARG A 179 -14.82 -6.28 -14.41
CA ARG A 179 -13.84 -7.10 -15.14
C ARG A 179 -13.80 -6.66 -16.60
N GLY A 180 -12.61 -6.69 -17.20
CA GLY A 180 -12.41 -6.41 -18.63
C GLY A 180 -11.97 -4.97 -18.94
N ASP A 181 -12.05 -4.07 -17.96
CA ASP A 181 -11.49 -2.72 -18.04
C ASP A 181 -9.97 -2.71 -17.76
N ASP A 182 -9.32 -1.56 -18.00
CA ASP A 182 -7.92 -1.35 -17.60
C ASP A 182 -7.77 -1.56 -16.07
N PRO A 183 -6.89 -2.47 -15.61
CA PRO A 183 -6.79 -2.80 -14.20
C PRO A 183 -6.37 -1.63 -13.31
N TRP A 184 -5.53 -0.72 -13.81
CA TRP A 184 -5.11 0.42 -13.02
C TRP A 184 -6.24 1.44 -12.85
N ARG A 185 -6.92 1.80 -13.94
CA ARG A 185 -8.09 2.66 -13.90
C ARG A 185 -9.21 2.08 -13.03
N THR A 186 -9.38 0.76 -13.08
CA THR A 186 -10.36 0.04 -12.25
C THR A 186 -9.98 0.11 -10.77
N LEU A 187 -8.70 -0.04 -10.43
CA LEU A 187 -8.22 0.09 -9.05
C LEU A 187 -8.38 1.52 -8.51
N LEU A 188 -8.09 2.54 -9.33
CA LEU A 188 -8.36 3.94 -8.97
C LEU A 188 -9.85 4.20 -8.72
N TRP A 189 -10.73 3.68 -9.58
CA TRP A 189 -12.18 3.80 -9.35
C TRP A 189 -12.62 3.06 -8.08
N ALA A 190 -12.16 1.82 -7.88
CA ALA A 190 -12.50 0.98 -6.73
C ALA A 190 -12.03 1.57 -5.39
N THR A 191 -11.05 2.48 -5.43
CA THR A 191 -10.50 3.20 -4.27
C THR A 191 -10.88 4.69 -4.23
N GLY A 192 -11.94 5.08 -4.96
CA GLY A 192 -12.52 6.44 -4.92
C GLY A 192 -11.68 7.55 -5.57
N ARG A 193 -10.56 7.20 -6.22
CA ARG A 193 -9.60 8.14 -6.81
C ARG A 193 -9.90 8.47 -8.27
N GLY A 194 -10.60 7.59 -8.98
CA GLY A 194 -10.84 7.73 -10.42
C GLY A 194 -12.29 7.55 -10.85
N GLU A 195 -12.52 7.79 -12.13
CA GLU A 195 -13.78 7.54 -12.82
C GLU A 195 -13.64 6.38 -13.81
N LEU A 196 -14.71 5.58 -13.93
CA LEU A 196 -14.83 4.53 -14.91
C LEU A 196 -16.04 4.81 -15.82
N PRO A 197 -15.95 4.60 -17.15
CA PRO A 197 -17.06 4.86 -18.04
C PRO A 197 -18.33 4.13 -17.60
N ASP A 198 -19.47 4.81 -17.74
CA ASP A 198 -20.81 4.29 -17.38
C ASP A 198 -20.95 3.86 -15.91
N ARG A 199 -20.13 4.40 -15.02
CA ARG A 199 -20.21 4.16 -13.57
C ARG A 199 -20.15 5.44 -12.77
N GLU A 200 -20.94 5.47 -11.71
CA GLU A 200 -20.86 6.53 -10.72
C GLU A 200 -19.50 6.48 -10.01
N ARG A 201 -18.96 7.66 -9.72
CA ARG A 201 -17.76 7.79 -8.89
C ARG A 201 -18.06 7.33 -7.47
N LEU A 202 -17.19 6.51 -6.91
CA LEU A 202 -17.32 6.09 -5.51
C LEU A 202 -16.94 7.24 -4.57
N THR A 203 -17.83 7.54 -3.61
CA THR A 203 -17.60 8.52 -2.53
C THR A 203 -17.17 7.85 -1.22
N SER A 204 -17.36 6.54 -1.12
CA SER A 204 -16.83 5.68 -0.07
C SER A 204 -16.46 4.32 -0.65
N TRP A 205 -15.48 3.66 -0.06
CA TRP A 205 -14.99 2.37 -0.52
C TRP A 205 -14.40 1.57 0.65
N ARG A 206 -14.32 0.25 0.47
CA ARG A 206 -13.54 -0.67 1.31
C ARG A 206 -13.14 -1.87 0.46
N TRP A 207 -11.96 -2.44 0.70
CA TRP A 207 -11.66 -3.77 0.17
C TRP A 207 -12.27 -4.87 1.04
N ASN A 208 -12.30 -6.09 0.52
CA ASN A 208 -12.58 -7.31 1.27
C ASN A 208 -11.25 -7.95 1.69
N ALA A 209 -10.94 -7.87 2.99
CA ALA A 209 -9.71 -8.43 3.57
C ALA A 209 -9.79 -9.93 3.85
N GLU A 210 -10.98 -10.52 3.82
CA GLU A 210 -11.21 -11.90 4.24
C GLU A 210 -10.39 -12.87 3.38
N VAL A 211 -10.03 -13.98 4.00
CA VAL A 211 -9.28 -15.08 3.40
C VAL A 211 -10.08 -15.70 2.26
N ARG A 212 -9.39 -16.07 1.18
CA ARG A 212 -9.99 -16.70 0.00
C ARG A 212 -9.18 -17.90 -0.47
#